data_AF-A0A913XTL6-F1
#
_entry.id   AF-A0A913XTL6-F1
#
_cell.length_a   1.000
_cell.length_b   1.000
_cell.length_c   1.000
_cell.angle_alpha   90.00
_cell.angle_beta   90.00
_cell.angle_gamma   90.00
#
_symmetry.space_group_name_H-M   'P 1'
#
loop_
_entity.id
_entity.type
_entity.pdbx_description
1 polymer ?
#
loop_
_entity_poly.entity_id
_entity_poly.type
_entity_poly.pdbx_seq_one_letter_code
_entity_poly.pdbx_strand_id
1 'polypeptide(L)'
;MTSEPGMVWTLLESFALSNNYKYQRKPLSKDFPVNERNFNWSDYRLSLSVMQHIQSHATHWRATCNYEKDGLIKTDFIQGSIQVFDVLKNHDNACFRVDYANVRDISCTDCTINMRQYFHRHVNVDSYLGTRDGCDLQLNTATSKVIDGNYCENFGYYNHINPRHRCSADSSATTQWWIGAIAS
;
A
#
# COMPACT_ATOMS: atom_id res chain seq x y z
N MET A 1 4.59 4.33 -19.53
CA MET A 1 3.22 4.25 -18.98
C MET A 1 2.51 3.09 -19.62
N THR A 2 2.47 1.93 -18.98
CA THR A 2 1.48 0.91 -19.34
C THR A 2 0.79 0.51 -18.06
N SER A 3 -0.36 1.13 -17.82
CA SER A 3 -1.40 0.53 -16.99
C SER A 3 -1.65 -0.89 -17.53
N GLU A 4 -1.92 -1.85 -16.64
CA GLU A 4 -2.33 -3.17 -17.08
C GLU A 4 -3.48 -3.03 -18.09
N PRO A 5 -3.46 -3.75 -19.24
CA PRO A 5 -4.50 -3.66 -20.24
C PRO A 5 -5.87 -3.89 -19.59
N GLY A 6 -6.82 -2.97 -19.83
CA GLY A 6 -8.19 -3.10 -19.33
C GLY A 6 -8.48 -2.48 -17.96
N MET A 7 -7.56 -1.71 -17.37
CA MET A 7 -7.85 -0.96 -16.13
C MET A 7 -7.41 0.50 -16.19
N VAL A 8 -8.25 1.39 -15.65
CA VAL A 8 -7.94 2.80 -15.42
C VAL A 8 -7.66 2.99 -13.93
N TRP A 9 -6.55 3.66 -13.60
CA TRP A 9 -6.09 3.87 -12.24
C TRP A 9 -6.05 5.36 -11.89
N THR A 10 -6.58 5.70 -10.71
CA THR A 10 -6.52 7.05 -10.14
C THR A 10 -5.65 7.03 -8.88
N LEU A 11 -4.71 7.96 -8.81
CA LEU A 11 -3.84 8.15 -7.64
C LEU A 11 -4.65 8.79 -6.50
N LEU A 12 -4.63 8.18 -5.32
CA LEU A 12 -5.25 8.74 -4.12
C LEU A 12 -4.26 9.53 -3.28
N GLU A 13 -3.07 8.96 -3.10
CA GLU A 13 -2.05 9.45 -2.19
C GLU A 13 -0.68 9.04 -2.70
N SER A 14 0.31 9.91 -2.55
CA SER A 14 1.73 9.60 -2.74
C SER A 14 2.55 10.35 -1.69
N PHE A 15 3.43 9.64 -0.98
CA PHE A 15 4.31 10.28 -0.01
C PHE A 15 5.70 9.64 0.03
N ALA A 16 6.71 10.47 0.27
CA ALA A 16 8.08 10.01 0.50
C ALA A 16 8.27 9.51 1.94
N LEU A 17 9.18 8.57 2.16
CA LEU A 17 9.51 8.04 3.48
C LEU A 17 9.95 9.15 4.46
N SER A 18 10.63 10.20 3.98
CA SER A 18 10.95 11.40 4.76
C SER A 18 9.71 12.09 5.35
N ASN A 19 8.55 11.95 4.72
CA ASN A 19 7.26 12.46 5.20
C ASN A 19 6.48 11.45 6.04
N ASN A 20 7.03 10.28 6.40
CA ASN A 20 6.29 9.23 7.09
C ASN A 20 5.59 9.72 8.38
N TYR A 21 6.23 10.56 9.19
CA TYR A 21 5.62 11.11 10.41
C TYR A 21 4.31 11.88 10.16
N LYS A 22 4.16 12.49 8.97
CA LYS A 22 2.94 13.18 8.54
C LYS A 22 1.82 12.19 8.21
N TYR A 23 2.16 11.05 7.58
CA TYR A 23 1.22 10.09 6.99
C TYR A 23 0.94 8.85 7.85
N GLN A 24 1.88 8.35 8.64
CA GLN A 24 1.76 7.07 9.37
C GLN A 24 0.52 7.00 10.28
N ARG A 25 0.04 8.14 10.80
CA ARG A 25 -1.18 8.21 11.65
C ARG A 25 -2.40 8.77 10.92
N LYS A 26 -2.42 8.67 9.58
CA LYS A 26 -3.46 9.20 8.70
C LYS A 26 -3.98 8.07 7.79
N PRO A 27 -4.83 7.16 8.30
CA PRO A 27 -5.47 6.16 7.44
C PRO A 27 -6.15 6.82 6.24
N LEU A 28 -6.24 6.13 5.10
CA LEU A 28 -6.95 6.57 3.91
C LEU A 28 -8.44 6.86 4.17
N SER A 29 -9.03 6.26 5.22
CA SER A 29 -10.37 6.57 5.73
C SER A 29 -10.54 7.96 6.37
N LYS A 30 -9.44 8.69 6.61
CA LYS A 30 -9.45 10.02 7.24
C LYS A 30 -9.40 11.13 6.20
N ASP A 31 -10.16 12.20 6.42
CA ASP A 31 -10.00 13.42 5.62
C ASP A 31 -8.70 14.14 5.99
N PHE A 32 -7.80 14.20 5.00
CA PHE A 32 -6.45 14.75 5.14
C PHE A 32 -5.89 15.11 3.75
N PRO A 33 -6.50 16.06 3.02
CA PRO A 33 -5.96 16.48 1.73
C PRO A 33 -4.59 17.14 1.90
N VAL A 34 -3.69 16.84 0.98
CA VAL A 34 -2.34 17.40 0.94
C VAL A 34 -2.01 17.70 -0.50
N ASN A 35 -1.72 18.96 -0.84
CA ASN A 35 -1.29 19.35 -2.18
C ASN A 35 -2.22 18.87 -3.32
N GLU A 36 -3.52 18.71 -3.04
CA GLU A 36 -4.53 18.21 -3.99
C GLU A 36 -4.57 19.01 -5.31
N ARG A 37 -4.35 20.34 -5.22
CA ARG A 37 -4.31 21.26 -6.38
C ARG A 37 -2.89 21.59 -6.87
N ASN A 38 -1.86 21.15 -6.17
CA ASN A 38 -0.46 21.44 -6.50
C ASN A 38 0.37 20.16 -6.35
N PHE A 39 0.13 19.23 -7.27
CA PHE A 39 0.62 17.86 -7.19
C PHE A 39 2.13 17.74 -6.88
N ASN A 40 2.46 16.88 -5.92
CA ASN A 40 3.84 16.55 -5.54
C ASN A 40 3.96 15.07 -5.15
N TRP A 41 4.75 14.29 -5.89
CA TRP A 41 4.96 12.85 -5.63
C TRP A 41 5.40 12.53 -4.19
N SER A 42 6.15 13.41 -3.54
CA SER A 42 6.65 13.19 -2.19
C SER A 42 5.66 13.60 -1.09
N ASP A 43 4.59 14.33 -1.42
CA ASP A 43 3.67 14.89 -0.44
C ASP A 43 2.32 15.22 -1.10
N TYR A 44 1.51 14.22 -1.41
CA TYR A 44 0.22 14.39 -2.10
C TYR A 44 -0.86 13.49 -1.52
N ARG A 45 -2.08 14.02 -1.42
CA ARG A 45 -3.29 13.28 -1.07
C ARG A 45 -4.55 14.02 -1.49
N LEU A 46 -5.48 13.30 -2.10
CA LEU A 46 -6.83 13.78 -2.39
C LEU A 46 -7.66 13.97 -1.10
N SER A 47 -8.63 14.88 -1.15
CA SER A 47 -9.64 14.98 -0.10
C SER A 47 -10.47 13.70 0.01
N LEU A 48 -10.95 13.36 1.21
CA LEU A 48 -11.71 12.11 1.41
C LEU A 48 -12.97 12.05 0.54
N SER A 49 -13.65 13.19 0.35
CA SER A 49 -14.83 13.28 -0.49
C SER A 49 -14.53 12.92 -1.95
N VAL A 50 -13.40 13.38 -2.50
CA VAL A 50 -12.96 13.03 -3.85
C VAL A 50 -12.58 11.55 -3.91
N MET A 51 -11.83 11.04 -2.93
CA MET A 51 -11.48 9.62 -2.87
C MET A 51 -12.72 8.73 -2.84
N GLN A 52 -13.75 9.09 -2.06
CA GLN A 52 -15.02 8.37 -1.97
C GLN A 52 -15.81 8.39 -3.29
N HIS A 53 -15.83 9.53 -3.99
CA HIS A 53 -16.49 9.64 -5.29
C HIS A 53 -15.86 8.73 -6.35
N ILE A 54 -14.53 8.64 -6.36
CA ILE A 54 -13.82 7.73 -7.26
C ILE A 54 -14.04 6.27 -6.82
N GLN A 55 -14.01 6.00 -5.51
CA GLN A 55 -14.20 4.67 -4.94
C GLN A 55 -15.57 4.07 -5.30
N SER A 56 -16.63 4.89 -5.42
CA SER A 56 -17.98 4.37 -5.70
C SER A 56 -18.12 3.71 -7.07
N HIS A 57 -17.13 3.87 -7.94
CA HIS A 57 -17.06 3.26 -9.27
C HIS A 57 -15.84 2.33 -9.44
N ALA A 58 -15.04 2.17 -8.40
CA ALA A 58 -13.82 1.38 -8.42
C ALA A 58 -14.10 -0.09 -8.06
N THR A 59 -13.30 -0.99 -8.62
CA THR A 59 -13.36 -2.42 -8.34
C THR A 59 -12.12 -2.89 -7.59
N HIS A 60 -10.98 -2.20 -7.76
CA HIS A 60 -9.70 -2.62 -7.22
C HIS A 60 -8.94 -1.44 -6.61
N TRP A 61 -7.94 -1.80 -5.81
CA TRP A 61 -6.93 -0.90 -5.29
C TRP A 61 -5.55 -1.50 -5.53
N ARG A 62 -4.52 -0.67 -5.50
CA ARG A 62 -3.13 -1.13 -5.46
C ARG A 62 -2.24 -0.17 -4.70
N ALA A 63 -1.15 -0.69 -4.16
CA ALA A 63 -0.03 0.12 -3.69
C ALA A 63 1.22 -0.16 -4.52
N THR A 64 1.97 0.89 -4.83
CA THR A 64 3.22 0.84 -5.62
C THR A 64 4.32 1.60 -4.90
N CYS A 65 5.57 1.31 -5.27
CA CYS A 65 6.74 2.02 -4.80
C CYS A 65 7.47 2.74 -5.94
N ASN A 66 7.91 3.98 -5.70
CA ASN A 66 8.71 4.78 -6.64
C ASN A 66 8.11 4.86 -8.06
N TYR A 67 6.78 4.90 -8.18
CA TYR A 67 6.10 4.87 -9.47
C TYR A 67 6.51 6.05 -10.38
N GLU A 68 6.83 7.19 -9.79
CA GLU A 68 7.29 8.39 -10.50
C GLU A 68 8.65 8.23 -11.17
N LYS A 69 9.50 7.32 -10.64
CA LYS A 69 10.84 7.03 -11.15
C LYS A 69 10.80 5.85 -12.10
N ASP A 70 10.12 4.79 -11.70
CA ASP A 70 10.27 3.46 -12.31
C ASP A 70 9.03 3.03 -13.11
N GLY A 71 7.92 3.76 -13.00
CA GLY A 71 6.62 3.32 -13.51
C GLY A 71 6.07 2.13 -12.74
N LEU A 72 5.31 1.27 -13.42
CA LEU A 72 4.74 0.07 -12.81
C LEU A 72 5.79 -1.04 -12.74
N ILE A 73 6.32 -1.27 -11.54
CA ILE A 73 7.17 -2.41 -11.21
C ILE A 73 6.45 -3.26 -10.17
N LYS A 74 6.39 -4.58 -10.41
CA LYS A 74 5.68 -5.54 -9.55
C LYS A 74 6.50 -6.07 -8.37
N THR A 75 7.77 -5.70 -8.21
CA THR A 75 8.50 -5.89 -6.94
C THR A 75 8.08 -4.81 -5.95
N ASP A 76 7.73 -5.20 -4.72
CA ASP A 76 7.13 -4.34 -3.70
C ASP A 76 5.85 -3.67 -4.19
N PHE A 77 4.87 -4.52 -4.46
CA PHE A 77 3.59 -4.20 -5.06
C PHE A 77 2.49 -5.03 -4.42
N ILE A 78 1.30 -4.46 -4.28
CA ILE A 78 0.12 -5.19 -3.83
C ILE A 78 -1.13 -4.68 -4.54
N GLN A 79 -2.01 -5.58 -4.93
CA GLN A 79 -3.28 -5.27 -5.58
C GLN A 79 -4.37 -6.20 -5.06
N GLY A 80 -5.57 -5.65 -4.83
CA GLY A 80 -6.72 -6.42 -4.38
C GLY A 80 -8.05 -5.77 -4.75
N SER A 81 -9.12 -6.52 -4.50
CA SER A 81 -10.50 -6.05 -4.66
C SER A 81 -10.95 -5.17 -3.50
N ILE A 82 -11.69 -4.09 -3.84
CA ILE A 82 -12.34 -3.21 -2.85
C ILE A 82 -13.44 -3.96 -2.07
N GLN A 83 -14.02 -5.02 -2.63
CA GLN A 83 -15.04 -5.82 -1.95
C GLN A 83 -14.47 -6.61 -0.77
N VAL A 84 -13.17 -6.95 -0.82
CA VAL A 84 -12.47 -7.70 0.23
C VAL A 84 -11.80 -6.75 1.21
N PHE A 85 -11.06 -5.77 0.70
CA PHE A 85 -10.37 -4.76 1.51
C PHE A 85 -10.60 -3.39 0.90
N ASP A 86 -11.58 -2.65 1.40
CA ASP A 86 -11.78 -1.26 1.01
C ASP A 86 -10.75 -0.38 1.72
N VAL A 87 -9.78 0.15 0.97
CA VAL A 87 -8.71 1.00 1.51
C VAL A 87 -9.24 2.29 2.16
N LEU A 88 -10.48 2.71 1.90
CA LEU A 88 -11.10 3.87 2.55
C LEU A 88 -11.87 3.52 3.83
N LYS A 89 -11.79 2.27 4.30
CA LYS A 89 -12.42 1.81 5.55
C LYS A 89 -11.38 1.34 6.58
N ASN A 90 -11.80 1.31 7.84
CA ASN A 90 -11.01 0.71 8.90
C ASN A 90 -11.20 -0.81 8.88
N HIS A 91 -10.11 -1.52 9.16
CA HIS A 91 -10.03 -2.98 9.20
C HIS A 91 -9.15 -3.39 10.37
N ASP A 92 -9.68 -4.31 11.18
CA ASP A 92 -8.88 -5.00 12.19
C ASP A 92 -7.80 -5.86 11.54
N ASN A 93 -6.82 -6.26 12.34
CA ASN A 93 -5.74 -7.14 11.90
C ASN A 93 -6.28 -8.51 11.48
N ALA A 94 -6.17 -8.84 10.20
CA ALA A 94 -6.54 -10.14 9.66
C ALA A 94 -5.72 -10.50 8.40
N CYS A 95 -5.87 -11.74 7.94
CA CYS A 95 -5.39 -12.19 6.64
C CYS A 95 -6.43 -11.84 5.57
N PHE A 96 -6.14 -10.85 4.74
CA PHE A 96 -7.01 -10.44 3.64
C PHE A 96 -6.55 -11.06 2.33
N ARG A 97 -7.50 -11.55 1.53
CA ARG A 97 -7.24 -12.08 0.20
C ARG A 97 -6.90 -10.93 -0.76
N VAL A 98 -5.83 -11.09 -1.53
CA VAL A 98 -5.37 -10.13 -2.54
C VAL A 98 -5.15 -10.84 -3.87
N ASP A 99 -5.28 -10.10 -4.96
CA ASP A 99 -5.14 -10.67 -6.32
C ASP A 99 -3.67 -11.00 -6.60
N TYR A 100 -2.78 -10.10 -6.20
CA TYR A 100 -1.34 -10.29 -6.31
C TYR A 100 -0.63 -9.44 -5.25
N ALA A 101 0.37 -10.02 -4.61
CA ALA A 101 1.30 -9.31 -3.75
C ALA A 101 2.72 -9.76 -4.02
N ASN A 102 3.65 -8.83 -3.89
CA ASN A 102 5.07 -9.07 -3.90
C ASN A 102 5.71 -8.13 -2.88
N VAL A 103 6.51 -8.69 -1.98
CA VAL A 103 7.28 -7.93 -1.01
C VAL A 103 8.68 -8.54 -0.97
N ARG A 104 9.67 -7.76 -1.43
CA ARG A 104 11.09 -8.17 -1.50
C ARG A 104 11.26 -9.50 -2.26
N ASP A 105 10.66 -9.57 -3.44
CA ASP A 105 10.70 -10.71 -4.37
C ASP A 105 10.03 -12.01 -3.86
N ILE A 106 9.33 -11.94 -2.74
CA ILE A 106 8.41 -13.00 -2.30
C ILE A 106 7.02 -12.61 -2.77
N SER A 107 6.52 -13.33 -3.78
CA SER A 107 5.23 -13.07 -4.37
C SER A 107 4.24 -14.20 -4.22
N CYS A 108 2.97 -13.86 -4.24
CA CYS A 108 1.88 -14.80 -4.41
C CYS A 108 0.73 -14.15 -5.20
N THR A 109 -0.10 -15.01 -5.77
CA THR A 109 -1.31 -14.65 -6.52
C THR A 109 -2.49 -15.34 -5.86
N ASP A 110 -3.64 -14.68 -5.78
CA ASP A 110 -4.85 -15.18 -5.13
C ASP A 110 -4.56 -15.79 -3.74
N CYS A 111 -3.92 -14.98 -2.89
CA CYS A 111 -3.36 -15.41 -1.62
C CYS A 111 -3.76 -14.44 -0.52
N THR A 112 -3.72 -14.89 0.72
CA THR A 112 -3.92 -14.02 1.87
C THR A 112 -2.63 -13.39 2.37
N ILE A 113 -2.71 -12.13 2.77
CA ILE A 113 -1.62 -11.36 3.37
C ILE A 113 -2.15 -10.62 4.59
N ASN A 114 -1.31 -10.45 5.62
CA ASN A 114 -1.72 -9.66 6.78
C ASN A 114 -1.88 -8.19 6.37
N MET A 115 -3.06 -7.63 6.67
CA MET A 115 -3.33 -6.21 6.52
C MET A 115 -4.13 -5.69 7.71
N ARG A 116 -3.99 -4.39 7.97
CA ARG A 116 -4.81 -3.64 8.92
C ARG A 116 -4.81 -2.17 8.58
N GLN A 117 -5.87 -1.48 9.00
CA GLN A 117 -5.97 -0.02 8.94
C GLN A 117 -6.87 0.45 10.07
N TYR A 118 -6.38 1.32 10.94
CA TYR A 118 -7.16 1.83 12.08
C TYR A 118 -7.30 3.35 12.01
N PHE A 119 -8.20 3.93 12.81
CA PHE A 119 -8.46 5.37 12.85
C PHE A 119 -7.20 6.26 13.08
N HIS A 120 -6.11 5.71 13.62
CA HIS A 120 -4.85 6.39 13.89
C HIS A 120 -3.62 5.71 13.27
N ARG A 121 -3.83 4.79 12.31
CA ARG A 121 -2.76 4.01 11.68
C ARG A 121 -3.04 3.88 10.17
N HIS A 122 -2.09 4.31 9.35
CA HIS A 122 -2.12 4.07 7.90
C HIS A 122 -2.17 2.57 7.59
N VAL A 123 -2.54 2.22 6.36
CA VAL A 123 -2.52 0.83 5.90
C VAL A 123 -1.15 0.21 6.20
N ASN A 124 -1.20 -1.03 6.67
CA ASN A 124 -0.01 -1.72 7.12
C ASN A 124 -0.07 -3.20 6.79
N VAL A 125 0.93 -3.66 6.06
CA VAL A 125 1.25 -5.08 5.90
C VAL A 125 2.39 -5.44 6.85
N ASP A 126 2.09 -6.24 7.88
CA ASP A 126 3.05 -6.64 8.91
C ASP A 126 3.60 -8.04 8.63
N SER A 127 4.92 -8.15 8.50
CA SER A 127 5.53 -9.43 8.13
C SER A 127 5.50 -10.48 9.24
N TYR A 128 5.52 -10.09 10.51
CA TYR A 128 5.44 -11.05 11.62
C TYR A 128 4.01 -11.53 11.86
N LEU A 129 3.04 -10.61 11.78
CA LEU A 129 1.63 -10.97 12.00
C LEU A 129 1.10 -11.87 10.89
N GLY A 130 1.57 -11.70 9.64
CA GLY A 130 1.26 -12.64 8.57
C GLY A 130 1.63 -14.08 8.91
N THR A 131 2.78 -14.28 9.54
CA THR A 131 3.22 -15.60 9.97
C THR A 131 2.49 -16.09 11.21
N ARG A 132 2.32 -15.22 12.20
CA ARG A 132 1.61 -15.56 13.44
C ARG A 132 0.16 -15.99 13.16
N ASP A 133 -0.51 -15.29 12.24
CA ASP A 133 -1.92 -15.50 11.91
C ASP A 133 -2.11 -16.57 10.80
N GLY A 134 -1.02 -17.08 10.23
CA GLY A 134 -1.08 -18.16 9.23
C GLY A 134 -1.60 -17.72 7.86
N CYS A 135 -1.33 -16.48 7.43
CA CYS A 135 -1.67 -16.04 6.08
C CYS A 135 -0.85 -16.82 5.03
N ASP A 136 -1.27 -16.83 3.77
CA ASP A 136 -0.55 -17.57 2.72
C ASP A 136 0.82 -16.94 2.42
N LEU A 137 0.90 -15.60 2.38
CA LEU A 137 2.14 -14.89 2.13
C LEU A 137 2.98 -14.71 3.40
N GLN A 138 4.07 -15.46 3.47
CA GLN A 138 4.99 -15.47 4.60
C GLN A 138 6.19 -14.54 4.36
N LEU A 139 6.26 -13.43 5.12
CA LEU A 139 7.21 -12.34 4.89
C LEU A 139 8.29 -12.19 5.97
N ASN A 140 8.38 -13.14 6.90
CA ASN A 140 9.41 -13.21 7.94
C ASN A 140 10.38 -14.40 7.75
N THR A 141 10.40 -15.01 6.57
CA THR A 141 11.29 -16.12 6.20
C THR A 141 12.75 -15.66 6.13
N ALA A 142 13.72 -16.59 6.24
CA ALA A 142 15.15 -16.24 6.18
C ALA A 142 15.53 -15.47 4.91
N THR A 143 14.91 -15.77 3.77
CA THR A 143 15.08 -15.06 2.50
C THR A 143 14.58 -13.62 2.54
N SER A 144 13.55 -13.34 3.34
CA SER A 144 13.00 -12.00 3.54
C SER A 144 13.75 -11.18 4.60
N LYS A 145 14.43 -11.83 5.56
CA LYS A 145 15.03 -11.14 6.72
C LYS A 145 16.20 -10.26 6.30
N VAL A 146 16.20 -9.02 6.80
CA VAL A 146 17.30 -8.05 6.62
C VAL A 146 17.57 -7.26 7.91
N ILE A 147 16.61 -7.24 8.84
CA ILE A 147 16.70 -6.47 10.08
C ILE A 147 16.54 -7.40 11.28
N ASP A 148 17.30 -7.10 12.33
CA ASP A 148 17.17 -7.73 13.64
C ASP A 148 15.82 -7.34 14.23
N GLY A 149 14.95 -8.33 14.44
CA GLY A 149 13.58 -8.10 14.95
C GLY A 149 12.53 -9.06 14.40
N ASN A 150 12.80 -9.73 13.27
CA ASN A 150 11.88 -10.68 12.62
C ASN A 150 10.52 -10.10 12.17
N TYR A 151 10.34 -8.77 12.18
CA TYR A 151 9.16 -8.11 11.63
C TYR A 151 9.57 -6.86 10.87
N CYS A 152 8.68 -6.34 10.03
CA CYS A 152 8.79 -5.07 9.33
C CYS A 152 7.41 -4.71 8.79
N GLU A 153 7.23 -3.44 8.48
CA GLU A 153 5.97 -2.86 8.05
C GLU A 153 6.11 -2.37 6.61
N ASN A 154 5.11 -2.70 5.79
CA ASN A 154 5.10 -2.42 4.36
C ASN A 154 3.84 -1.64 3.99
N PHE A 155 3.96 -0.82 2.93
CA PHE A 155 2.88 -0.04 2.31
C PHE A 155 2.14 0.99 3.19
N GLY A 156 2.81 1.72 4.10
CA GLY A 156 2.16 2.91 4.69
C GLY A 156 2.66 3.33 6.05
N TYR A 157 2.48 2.49 7.07
CA TYR A 157 2.73 2.89 8.46
C TYR A 157 4.22 3.07 8.82
N TYR A 158 5.11 2.24 8.27
CA TYR A 158 6.58 2.38 8.32
C TYR A 158 7.20 2.80 9.68
N ASN A 159 6.71 2.28 10.81
CA ASN A 159 7.35 2.43 12.12
C ASN A 159 8.56 1.50 12.27
N HIS A 160 8.55 0.32 11.63
CA HIS A 160 9.74 -0.53 11.51
C HIS A 160 9.96 -0.95 10.05
N ILE A 161 11.00 -0.39 9.43
CA ILE A 161 11.22 -0.48 7.98
C ILE A 161 12.31 -1.49 7.61
N ASN A 162 12.21 -2.01 6.39
CA ASN A 162 13.27 -2.80 5.78
C ASN A 162 13.78 -2.09 4.52
N PRO A 163 15.05 -1.64 4.47
CA PRO A 163 15.59 -0.90 3.32
C PRO A 163 15.65 -1.71 2.01
N ARG A 164 15.42 -3.03 2.01
CA ARG A 164 15.23 -3.79 0.77
C ARG A 164 13.85 -3.61 0.13
N HIS A 165 12.88 -3.08 0.89
CA HIS A 165 11.56 -2.77 0.36
C HIS A 165 11.60 -1.41 -0.34
N ARG A 166 11.28 -1.36 -1.63
CA ARG A 166 11.44 -0.16 -2.49
C ARG A 166 10.77 1.09 -1.96
N CYS A 167 9.61 0.97 -1.31
CA CYS A 167 8.90 2.12 -0.71
C CYS A 167 9.59 2.69 0.54
N SER A 168 10.55 1.98 1.12
CA SER A 168 11.28 2.38 2.32
C SER A 168 12.80 2.17 2.20
N ALA A 169 13.30 2.16 0.96
CA ALA A 169 14.72 1.94 0.65
C ALA A 169 15.62 3.09 1.12
N ASP A 170 15.12 4.33 1.01
CA ASP A 170 15.78 5.54 1.47
C ASP A 170 14.74 6.64 1.77
N SER A 171 15.18 7.80 2.25
CA SER A 171 14.30 8.92 2.64
C SER A 171 13.51 9.54 1.48
N SER A 172 13.97 9.35 0.25
CA SER A 172 13.31 9.80 -0.98
C SER A 172 12.41 8.74 -1.61
N ALA A 173 12.41 7.51 -1.09
CA ALA A 173 11.54 6.45 -1.55
C ALA A 173 10.08 6.82 -1.32
N THR A 174 9.22 6.56 -2.30
CA THR A 174 7.80 6.95 -2.25
C THR A 174 6.89 5.74 -2.23
N THR A 175 5.74 5.90 -1.57
CA THR A 175 4.62 4.95 -1.56
C THR A 175 3.43 5.61 -2.22
N GLN A 176 2.81 4.95 -3.19
CA GLN A 176 1.56 5.41 -3.80
C GLN A 176 0.42 4.45 -3.50
N TRP A 177 -0.76 5.01 -3.24
CA TRP A 177 -2.02 4.28 -3.14
C TRP A 177 -2.94 4.70 -4.27
N TRP A 178 -3.52 3.72 -4.96
CA TRP A 178 -4.36 3.91 -6.13
C TRP A 178 -5.66 3.12 -5.97
N ILE A 179 -6.71 3.60 -6.65
CA ILE A 179 -7.92 2.82 -6.92
C ILE A 179 -8.18 2.80 -8.42
N GLY A 180 -8.79 1.72 -8.88
CA GLY A 180 -9.01 1.51 -10.30
C GLY A 180 -10.30 0.78 -10.60
N ALA A 181 -10.75 0.97 -11.83
CA ALA A 181 -11.92 0.31 -12.40
C ALA A 181 -11.52 -0.37 -13.71
N ILE A 182 -12.29 -1.39 -14.08
CA ILE A 182 -12.14 -2.04 -15.38
C ILE A 182 -12.53 -1.01 -16.46
N ALA A 183 -11.68 -0.82 -17.45
CA ALA A 183 -11.96 0.02 -18.61
C ALA A 183 -13.04 -0.67 -19.45
N SER A 184 -14.21 -0.04 -19.54
CA SER A 184 -15.33 -0.44 -20.41
C SER A 184 -15.16 0.07 -21.82
#